data_AF-A0A1H8T1S3-F1
#
_entry.id   AF-A0A1H8T1S3-F1
#
_cell.length_a   1.000
_cell.length_b   1.000
_cell.length_c   1.000
_cell.angle_alpha   90.00
_cell.angle_beta   90.00
_cell.angle_gamma   90.00
#
_symmetry.space_group_name_H-M   'P 1'
#
loop_
_entity.id
_entity.type
_entity.pdbx_description
1 polymer ?
#
loop_
_entity_poly.entity_id
_entity_poly.type
_entity_poly.pdbx_seq_one_letter_code
_entity_poly.pdbx_strand_id
1 'polypeptide(L)'
;MVKLTVDELDLLKRIRDKEELRPYFFQKVKGLKWFDSLCEAGYFNPDQNPQPVSAREEGYVQIPFWPALEYLVSASSEFHSAENKPFAEKFIEIIRSVTNYAIEHKISNFRTWWQFAKIIQNIPSELIQESDIALIDYWLNDPYERGLIVEEIGVKWLAALLESNNDHCKRLAVKLLDIIYRLEFHQSEHEFGNEKEVRLRFRHWDARKVTEAVAGKAGKELGIEVIKILQARLESVLAKLDNDRWTSIWRPAIEDHEQNHSVSDAKEIILEVFRDSVLAYIEVSPEASRAYVEELLRCKKSQSCLQIG
;
A
#
# COMPACT_ATOMS: atom_id res chain seq x y z
N MET A 1 -31.66 -11.23 -1.07
CA MET A 1 -32.05 -10.21 -2.06
C MET A 1 -33.07 -9.27 -1.44
N VAL A 2 -32.69 -8.02 -1.20
CA VAL A 2 -33.62 -6.95 -0.84
C VAL A 2 -34.28 -6.48 -2.14
N LYS A 3 -35.61 -6.49 -2.21
CA LYS A 3 -36.32 -5.99 -3.40
C LYS A 3 -36.37 -4.46 -3.36
N LEU A 4 -35.91 -3.84 -4.44
CA LEU A 4 -36.06 -2.41 -4.66
C LEU A 4 -37.53 -2.04 -4.89
N THR A 5 -37.90 -0.82 -4.52
CA THR A 5 -39.23 -0.26 -4.78
C THR A 5 -39.40 0.11 -6.26
N VAL A 6 -40.63 0.42 -6.68
CA VAL A 6 -40.92 0.87 -8.05
C VAL A 6 -40.14 2.15 -8.39
N ASP A 7 -40.08 3.10 -7.47
CA ASP A 7 -39.33 4.36 -7.66
C ASP A 7 -37.83 4.11 -7.77
N GLU A 8 -37.30 3.16 -7.00
CA GLU A 8 -35.89 2.77 -7.04
C GLU A 8 -35.53 2.06 -8.36
N LEU A 9 -36.42 1.23 -8.90
CA LEU A 9 -36.27 0.62 -10.21
C LEU A 9 -36.33 1.66 -11.34
N ASP A 10 -37.19 2.67 -11.22
CA ASP A 10 -37.22 3.78 -12.18
C ASP A 10 -35.92 4.60 -12.15
N LEU A 11 -35.33 4.81 -10.96
CA LEU A 11 -34.01 5.43 -10.84
C LEU A 11 -32.91 4.62 -11.54
N LEU A 12 -32.88 3.29 -11.38
CA LEU A 12 -31.93 2.42 -12.10
C LEU A 12 -32.08 2.53 -13.62
N LYS A 13 -33.33 2.59 -14.10
CA LYS A 13 -33.60 2.81 -15.52
C LYS A 13 -33.05 4.15 -16.00
N ARG A 14 -33.26 5.23 -15.25
CA ARG A 14 -32.77 6.57 -15.62
C ARG A 14 -31.25 6.65 -15.75
N ILE A 15 -30.49 6.04 -14.84
CA ILE A 15 -29.02 6.07 -14.89
C ILE A 15 -28.42 5.14 -15.97
N ARG A 16 -29.20 4.15 -16.41
CA ARG A 16 -28.87 3.32 -17.56
C ARG A 16 -29.04 4.13 -18.84
N ASP A 17 -30.17 4.83 -18.97
CA ASP A 17 -30.54 5.57 -20.17
C ASP A 17 -29.77 6.91 -20.30
N LYS A 18 -29.27 7.47 -19.19
CA LYS A 18 -28.54 8.75 -19.14
C LYS A 18 -27.26 8.63 -18.33
N GLU A 19 -26.13 8.47 -19.02
CA GLU A 19 -24.83 8.27 -18.39
C GLU A 19 -24.38 9.47 -17.53
N GLU A 20 -24.76 10.67 -17.95
CA GLU A 20 -24.46 11.93 -17.25
C GLU A 20 -25.06 12.00 -15.83
N LEU A 21 -26.07 11.18 -15.54
CA LEU A 21 -26.68 11.11 -14.21
C LEU A 21 -25.93 10.17 -13.27
N ARG A 22 -25.07 9.28 -13.79
CA ARG A 22 -24.38 8.25 -12.99
C ARG A 22 -23.51 8.86 -11.87
N PRO A 23 -22.68 9.89 -12.09
CA PRO A 23 -21.88 10.49 -11.01
C PRO A 23 -22.73 10.99 -9.85
N TYR A 24 -23.82 11.70 -10.16
CA TYR A 24 -24.74 12.20 -9.14
C TYR A 24 -25.46 11.06 -8.39
N PHE A 25 -25.90 10.03 -9.12
CA PHE A 25 -26.56 8.88 -8.52
C PHE A 25 -25.63 8.14 -7.54
N PHE A 26 -24.43 7.75 -7.99
CA PHE A 26 -23.51 6.96 -7.17
C PHE A 26 -22.99 7.71 -5.95
N GLN A 27 -22.92 9.04 -6.02
CA GLN A 27 -22.61 9.88 -4.87
C GLN A 27 -23.73 9.92 -3.82
N LYS A 28 -25.00 9.76 -4.22
CA LYS A 28 -26.16 9.94 -3.34
C LYS A 28 -26.71 8.62 -2.80
N VAL A 29 -26.57 7.54 -3.55
CA VAL A 29 -27.09 6.22 -3.18
C VAL A 29 -26.28 5.64 -2.01
N LYS A 30 -26.99 5.05 -1.05
CA LYS A 30 -26.41 4.46 0.18
C LYS A 30 -27.09 3.14 0.50
N GLY A 31 -26.43 2.31 1.29
CA GLY A 31 -26.98 1.02 1.73
C GLY A 31 -26.62 -0.13 0.79
N LEU A 32 -26.46 -1.31 1.38
CA LEU A 32 -26.20 -2.56 0.67
C LEU A 32 -27.38 -3.04 -0.19
N LYS A 33 -28.59 -2.50 0.00
CA LYS A 33 -29.80 -2.90 -0.76
C LYS A 33 -29.68 -2.72 -2.27
N TRP A 34 -28.83 -1.81 -2.75
CA TRP A 34 -28.63 -1.53 -4.17
C TRP A 34 -27.62 -2.45 -4.83
N PHE A 35 -26.81 -3.16 -4.04
CA PHE A 35 -25.62 -3.86 -4.53
C PHE A 35 -25.97 -4.88 -5.61
N ASP A 36 -26.94 -5.77 -5.32
CA ASP A 36 -27.29 -6.85 -6.24
C ASP A 36 -27.79 -6.28 -7.58
N SER A 37 -28.68 -5.28 -7.56
CA SER A 37 -29.22 -4.68 -8.78
C SER A 37 -28.18 -3.88 -9.58
N LEU A 38 -27.23 -3.23 -8.90
CA LEU A 38 -26.13 -2.53 -9.58
C LEU A 38 -25.12 -3.51 -10.19
N CYS A 39 -24.87 -4.62 -9.51
CA CYS A 39 -24.04 -5.71 -9.99
C CYS A 39 -24.66 -6.38 -11.23
N GLU A 40 -25.96 -6.72 -11.16
CA GLU A 40 -26.72 -7.29 -12.29
C GLU A 40 -26.78 -6.36 -13.50
N ALA A 41 -26.78 -5.04 -13.27
CA ALA A 41 -26.71 -4.04 -14.32
C ALA A 41 -25.30 -3.86 -14.91
N GLY A 42 -24.29 -4.56 -14.39
CA GLY A 42 -22.92 -4.57 -14.91
C GLY A 42 -22.05 -3.38 -14.46
N TYR A 43 -22.50 -2.55 -13.53
CA TYR A 43 -21.76 -1.35 -13.11
C TYR A 43 -20.43 -1.62 -12.42
N PHE A 44 -20.21 -2.85 -11.95
CA PHE A 44 -18.98 -3.29 -11.29
C PHE A 44 -18.15 -4.25 -12.15
N ASN A 45 -18.52 -4.43 -13.42
CA ASN A 45 -17.78 -5.33 -14.30
C ASN A 45 -16.35 -4.78 -14.56
N PRO A 46 -15.35 -5.67 -14.73
CA PRO A 46 -13.96 -5.24 -14.94
C PRO A 46 -13.72 -4.32 -16.14
N ASP A 47 -14.48 -4.51 -17.22
CA ASP A 47 -14.43 -3.71 -18.43
C ASP A 47 -14.99 -2.28 -18.24
N GLN A 48 -15.69 -2.03 -17.13
CA GLN A 48 -16.17 -0.69 -16.76
C GLN A 48 -15.11 0.14 -16.02
N ASN A 49 -13.97 -0.45 -15.63
CA ASN A 49 -12.84 0.30 -15.09
C ASN A 49 -12.25 1.22 -16.18
N PRO A 50 -12.35 2.55 -16.04
CA PRO A 50 -11.95 3.47 -17.11
C PRO A 50 -10.45 3.40 -17.40
N GLN A 51 -10.11 3.44 -18.69
CA GLN A 51 -8.72 3.56 -19.13
C GLN A 51 -8.22 5.00 -19.01
N PRO A 52 -6.91 5.21 -18.81
CA PRO A 52 -6.27 6.49 -19.08
C PRO A 52 -6.59 6.97 -20.50
N VAL A 53 -6.87 8.26 -20.66
CA VAL A 53 -7.12 8.90 -21.96
C VAL A 53 -6.20 10.09 -22.15
N SER A 54 -5.81 10.38 -23.39
CA SER A 54 -5.01 11.58 -23.69
C SER A 54 -5.76 12.84 -23.24
N ALA A 55 -5.06 13.73 -22.54
CA ALA A 55 -5.60 15.03 -22.20
C ALA A 55 -5.61 15.96 -23.44
N ARG A 56 -6.22 17.13 -23.30
CA ARG A 56 -6.21 18.15 -24.37
C ARG A 56 -4.81 18.69 -24.66
N GLU A 57 -3.94 18.69 -23.66
CA GLU A 57 -2.57 19.15 -23.75
C GLU A 57 -1.64 17.96 -24.09
N GLU A 58 -0.78 18.16 -25.09
CA GLU A 58 0.15 17.13 -25.55
C GLU A 58 1.12 16.73 -24.42
N GLY A 59 1.34 15.43 -24.25
CA GLY A 59 2.14 14.87 -23.16
C GLY A 59 1.41 14.66 -21.83
N TYR A 60 0.16 15.14 -21.70
CA TYR A 60 -0.64 14.93 -20.49
C TYR A 60 -1.65 13.79 -20.68
N VAL A 61 -1.86 13.03 -19.60
CA VAL A 61 -2.83 11.93 -19.54
C VAL A 61 -3.89 12.25 -18.50
N GLN A 62 -5.16 12.16 -18.88
CA GLN A 62 -6.29 12.24 -17.97
C GLN A 62 -6.63 10.83 -17.48
N ILE A 63 -6.69 10.66 -16.16
CA ILE A 63 -7.14 9.42 -15.52
C ILE A 63 -8.61 9.58 -15.11
N PRO A 64 -9.56 8.96 -15.83
CA PRO A 64 -10.97 9.13 -15.53
C PRO A 64 -11.34 8.47 -14.20
N PHE A 65 -12.31 9.06 -13.51
CA PHE A 65 -12.87 8.47 -12.30
C PHE A 65 -13.98 7.48 -12.67
N TRP A 66 -14.08 6.38 -11.93
CA TRP A 66 -15.16 5.40 -12.08
C TRP A 66 -16.28 5.68 -11.06
N PRO A 67 -17.42 6.25 -11.48
CA PRO A 67 -18.44 6.72 -10.54
C PRO A 67 -18.99 5.67 -9.58
N ALA A 68 -19.07 4.41 -10.03
CA ALA A 68 -19.58 3.30 -9.25
C ALA A 68 -18.78 3.06 -7.95
N LEU A 69 -17.51 3.48 -7.91
CA LEU A 69 -16.65 3.34 -6.74
C LEU A 69 -17.11 4.22 -5.56
N GLU A 70 -17.78 5.36 -5.79
CA GLU A 70 -18.35 6.18 -4.70
C GLU A 70 -19.35 5.37 -3.88
N TYR A 71 -20.22 4.64 -4.57
CA TYR A 71 -21.17 3.75 -3.91
C TYR A 71 -20.46 2.61 -3.16
N LEU A 72 -19.49 1.94 -3.80
CA LEU A 72 -18.79 0.83 -3.15
C LEU A 72 -18.04 1.31 -1.89
N VAL A 73 -17.35 2.44 -1.95
CA VAL A 73 -16.69 3.02 -0.77
C VAL A 73 -17.71 3.31 0.32
N SER A 74 -18.81 4.01 0.01
CA SER A 74 -19.84 4.31 1.01
C SER A 74 -20.47 3.06 1.63
N ALA A 75 -20.81 2.07 0.80
CA ALA A 75 -21.47 0.83 1.22
C ALA A 75 -20.54 -0.08 2.03
N SER A 76 -19.22 -0.03 1.77
CA SER A 76 -18.25 -0.88 2.48
C SER A 76 -18.19 -0.62 3.98
N SER A 77 -18.55 0.58 4.44
CA SER A 77 -18.62 0.92 5.87
C SER A 77 -19.64 0.09 6.67
N GLU A 78 -20.56 -0.61 6.00
CA GLU A 78 -21.61 -1.42 6.64
C GLU A 78 -21.17 -2.87 6.96
N PHE A 79 -19.93 -3.26 6.61
CA PHE A 79 -19.43 -4.64 6.80
C PHE A 79 -19.17 -5.04 8.26
N HIS A 80 -19.23 -4.11 9.20
CA HIS A 80 -19.03 -4.37 10.63
C HIS A 80 -20.07 -5.32 11.24
N SER A 81 -21.26 -5.44 10.62
CA SER A 81 -22.29 -6.39 11.05
C SER A 81 -22.07 -7.76 10.42
N ALA A 82 -22.12 -8.83 11.22
CA ALA A 82 -21.95 -10.20 10.74
C ALA A 82 -22.98 -10.59 9.66
N GLU A 83 -24.17 -9.99 9.66
CA GLU A 83 -25.21 -10.20 8.65
C GLU A 83 -24.81 -9.69 7.25
N ASN A 84 -23.85 -8.75 7.19
CA ASN A 84 -23.38 -8.14 5.95
C ASN A 84 -22.12 -8.82 5.40
N LYS A 85 -21.61 -9.86 6.06
CA LYS A 85 -20.45 -10.64 5.60
C LYS A 85 -20.60 -11.16 4.15
N PRO A 86 -21.77 -11.65 3.70
CA PRO A 86 -21.95 -12.05 2.30
C PRO A 86 -21.77 -10.91 1.30
N PHE A 87 -21.98 -9.64 1.69
CA PHE A 87 -21.67 -8.51 0.82
C PHE A 87 -20.16 -8.22 0.80
N ALA A 88 -19.48 -8.30 1.95
CA ALA A 88 -18.02 -8.15 1.98
C ALA A 88 -17.30 -9.18 1.09
N GLU A 89 -17.80 -10.42 1.05
CA GLU A 89 -17.34 -11.47 0.11
C GLU A 89 -17.50 -11.03 -1.36
N LYS A 90 -18.64 -10.47 -1.73
CA LYS A 90 -18.85 -9.99 -3.11
C LYS A 90 -17.95 -8.80 -3.44
N PHE A 91 -17.64 -7.93 -2.48
CA PHE A 91 -16.75 -6.79 -2.71
C PHE A 91 -15.30 -7.21 -2.90
N ILE A 92 -14.79 -8.17 -2.13
CA ILE A 92 -13.43 -8.68 -2.37
C ILE A 92 -13.35 -9.37 -3.75
N GLU A 93 -14.41 -10.06 -4.18
CA GLU A 93 -14.47 -10.62 -5.54
C GLU A 93 -14.45 -9.54 -6.64
N ILE A 94 -15.11 -8.40 -6.44
CA ILE A 94 -14.99 -7.25 -7.38
C ILE A 94 -13.55 -6.76 -7.44
N ILE A 95 -12.89 -6.57 -6.28
CA ILE A 95 -11.49 -6.11 -6.22
C ILE A 95 -10.58 -7.09 -6.97
N ARG A 96 -10.74 -8.40 -6.72
CA ARG A 96 -9.99 -9.48 -7.39
C ARG A 96 -10.23 -9.45 -8.90
N SER A 97 -11.49 -9.48 -9.33
CA SER A 97 -11.90 -9.54 -10.73
C SER A 97 -11.40 -8.34 -11.53
N VAL A 98 -11.62 -7.12 -11.01
CA VAL A 98 -11.19 -5.87 -11.67
C VAL A 98 -9.67 -5.78 -11.73
N THR A 99 -8.96 -6.11 -10.65
CA THR A 99 -7.49 -6.02 -10.64
C THR A 99 -6.86 -7.07 -11.56
N ASN A 100 -7.35 -8.31 -11.56
CA ASN A 100 -6.84 -9.37 -12.43
C ASN A 100 -7.07 -9.04 -13.92
N TYR A 101 -8.26 -8.55 -14.26
CA TYR A 101 -8.55 -8.07 -15.62
C TYR A 101 -7.59 -6.94 -16.01
N ALA A 102 -7.32 -6.00 -15.09
CA ALA A 102 -6.39 -4.91 -15.33
C ALA A 102 -4.95 -5.40 -15.54
N ILE A 103 -4.49 -6.40 -14.79
CA ILE A 103 -3.19 -7.05 -14.99
C ILE A 103 -3.11 -7.65 -16.39
N GLU A 104 -4.12 -8.44 -16.79
CA GLU A 104 -4.17 -9.10 -18.10
C GLU A 104 -4.16 -8.10 -19.26
N HIS A 105 -4.90 -7.00 -19.11
CA HIS A 105 -5.10 -6.00 -20.16
C HIS A 105 -4.18 -4.78 -20.03
N LYS A 106 -3.25 -4.78 -19.07
CA LYS A 106 -2.29 -3.69 -18.78
C LYS A 106 -2.97 -2.34 -18.54
N ILE A 107 -4.04 -2.36 -17.74
CA ILE A 107 -4.86 -1.21 -17.41
C ILE A 107 -4.31 -0.54 -16.15
N SER A 108 -4.00 0.75 -16.25
CA SER A 108 -3.55 1.56 -15.11
C SER A 108 -4.60 2.60 -14.74
N ASN A 109 -5.14 2.54 -13.53
CA ASN A 109 -6.03 3.58 -13.03
C ASN A 109 -5.85 3.71 -11.52
N PHE A 110 -4.89 4.57 -11.12
CA PHE A 110 -4.61 4.81 -9.71
C PHE A 110 -5.83 5.28 -8.89
N ARG A 111 -6.82 5.92 -9.52
CA ARG A 111 -8.05 6.34 -8.82
C ARG A 111 -8.88 5.13 -8.43
N THR A 112 -8.94 4.10 -9.27
CA THR A 112 -9.58 2.83 -8.94
C THR A 112 -8.86 2.13 -7.79
N TRP A 113 -7.53 2.01 -7.87
CA TRP A 113 -6.72 1.40 -6.82
C TRP A 113 -6.85 2.13 -5.48
N TRP A 114 -6.90 3.47 -5.52
CA TRP A 114 -7.11 4.27 -4.33
C TRP A 114 -8.46 4.00 -3.65
N GLN A 115 -9.56 3.88 -4.41
CA GLN A 115 -10.85 3.52 -3.80
C GLN A 115 -10.87 2.07 -3.31
N PHE A 116 -10.24 1.13 -4.02
CA PHE A 116 -10.09 -0.25 -3.55
C PHE A 116 -9.29 -0.34 -2.25
N ALA A 117 -8.24 0.48 -2.11
CA ALA A 117 -7.49 0.60 -0.87
C ALA A 117 -8.33 1.13 0.31
N LYS A 118 -9.37 1.94 0.06
CA LYS A 118 -10.35 2.32 1.09
C LYS A 118 -11.32 1.19 1.42
N ILE A 119 -11.80 0.48 0.41
CA ILE A 119 -12.78 -0.60 0.58
C ILE A 119 -12.16 -1.76 1.36
N ILE A 120 -10.94 -2.17 1.02
CA ILE A 120 -10.27 -3.33 1.64
C ILE A 120 -10.09 -3.16 3.16
N GLN A 121 -9.93 -1.92 3.64
CA GLN A 121 -9.85 -1.60 5.07
C GLN A 121 -11.11 -1.99 5.84
N ASN A 122 -12.27 -1.99 5.18
CA ASN A 122 -13.54 -2.34 5.81
C ASN A 122 -13.88 -3.83 5.67
N ILE A 123 -13.16 -4.58 4.84
CA ILE A 123 -13.43 -6.00 4.63
C ILE A 123 -12.91 -6.77 5.85
N PRO A 124 -13.72 -7.65 6.46
CA PRO A 124 -13.27 -8.52 7.54
C PRO A 124 -12.01 -9.29 7.13
N SER A 125 -10.97 -9.18 7.96
CA SER A 125 -9.64 -9.70 7.62
C SER A 125 -9.64 -11.17 7.21
N GLU A 126 -10.53 -11.99 7.77
CA GLU A 126 -10.63 -13.42 7.45
C GLU A 126 -11.11 -13.74 6.03
N LEU A 127 -11.61 -12.74 5.30
CA LEU A 127 -11.98 -12.87 3.88
C LEU A 127 -10.82 -12.51 2.93
N ILE A 128 -9.77 -11.87 3.46
CA ILE A 128 -8.63 -11.38 2.70
C ILE A 128 -7.55 -12.46 2.70
N GLN A 129 -7.31 -13.04 1.54
CA GLN A 129 -6.30 -14.07 1.38
C GLN A 129 -4.91 -13.43 1.30
N GLU A 130 -3.89 -14.18 1.72
CA GLU A 130 -2.50 -13.77 1.56
C GLU A 130 -2.11 -13.51 0.09
N SER A 131 -2.78 -14.16 -0.87
CA SER A 131 -2.61 -13.91 -2.30
C SER A 131 -3.21 -12.57 -2.75
N ASP A 132 -4.20 -12.03 -2.04
CA ASP A 132 -4.78 -10.71 -2.37
C ASP A 132 -3.78 -9.58 -2.15
N ILE A 133 -2.78 -9.80 -1.29
CA ILE A 133 -1.69 -8.84 -1.07
C ILE A 133 -0.88 -8.62 -2.37
N ALA A 134 -0.85 -9.59 -3.30
CA ALA A 134 -0.22 -9.40 -4.61
C ALA A 134 -0.97 -8.39 -5.49
N LEU A 135 -2.28 -8.17 -5.27
CA LEU A 135 -3.05 -7.14 -5.97
C LEU A 135 -2.52 -5.74 -5.63
N ILE A 136 -2.13 -5.54 -4.37
CA ILE A 136 -1.58 -4.28 -3.87
C ILE A 136 -0.20 -4.02 -4.47
N ASP A 137 0.57 -5.08 -4.72
CA ASP A 137 1.85 -4.97 -5.43
C ASP A 137 1.65 -4.37 -6.83
N TYR A 138 0.60 -4.80 -7.53
CA TYR A 138 0.23 -4.23 -8.83
C TYR A 138 -0.18 -2.76 -8.70
N TRP A 139 -1.01 -2.42 -7.71
CA TRP A 139 -1.46 -1.03 -7.48
C TRP A 139 -0.29 -0.07 -7.22
N LEU A 140 0.71 -0.51 -6.47
CA LEU A 140 1.91 0.28 -6.19
C LEU A 140 2.91 0.34 -7.34
N ASN A 141 2.70 -0.44 -8.40
CA ASN A 141 3.46 -0.36 -9.66
C ASN A 141 2.74 0.50 -10.72
N ASP A 142 1.64 1.17 -10.38
CA ASP A 142 0.94 2.04 -11.31
C ASP A 142 1.85 3.18 -11.79
N PRO A 143 1.93 3.47 -13.10
CA PRO A 143 2.84 4.49 -13.65
C PRO A 143 2.48 5.92 -13.23
N TYR A 144 1.29 6.14 -12.66
CA TYR A 144 0.81 7.46 -12.24
C TYR A 144 1.03 7.69 -10.72
N GLU A 145 0.09 8.36 -10.06
CA GLU A 145 0.15 8.73 -8.65
C GLU A 145 -0.04 7.50 -7.73
N ARG A 146 0.83 7.34 -6.75
CA ARG A 146 0.87 6.18 -5.83
C ARG A 146 0.74 6.59 -4.36
N GLY A 147 0.92 7.88 -4.05
CA GLY A 147 0.85 8.44 -2.70
C GLY A 147 -0.51 8.22 -2.02
N LEU A 148 -1.61 8.44 -2.76
CA LEU A 148 -2.96 8.21 -2.23
C LEU A 148 -3.22 6.73 -1.92
N ILE A 149 -2.64 5.82 -2.71
CA ILE A 149 -2.77 4.38 -2.48
C ILE A 149 -2.01 4.02 -1.20
N VAL A 150 -0.73 4.44 -1.09
CA VAL A 150 0.12 4.13 0.06
C VAL A 150 -0.37 4.75 1.36
N GLU A 151 -1.03 5.91 1.31
CA GLU A 151 -1.69 6.50 2.48
C GLU A 151 -2.78 5.58 3.04
N GLU A 152 -3.63 5.02 2.17
CA GLU A 152 -4.70 4.11 2.60
C GLU A 152 -4.15 2.75 3.07
N ILE A 153 -3.25 2.12 2.31
CA ILE A 153 -2.76 0.77 2.65
C ILE A 153 -1.67 0.77 3.73
N GLY A 154 -0.81 1.79 3.78
CA GLY A 154 0.40 1.82 4.60
C GLY A 154 0.18 2.55 5.92
N VAL A 155 -0.36 3.78 5.85
CA VAL A 155 -0.58 4.58 7.06
C VAL A 155 -1.79 4.06 7.84
N LYS A 156 -2.88 3.66 7.15
CA LYS A 156 -4.11 3.23 7.80
C LYS A 156 -4.23 1.72 7.92
N TRP A 157 -4.27 1.00 6.80
CA TRP A 157 -4.58 -0.43 6.83
C TRP A 157 -3.50 -1.28 7.49
N LEU A 158 -2.23 -1.12 7.09
CA LEU A 158 -1.11 -1.83 7.70
C LEU A 158 -1.00 -1.53 9.20
N ALA A 159 -1.17 -0.27 9.60
CA ALA A 159 -1.19 0.09 11.01
C ALA A 159 -2.30 -0.65 11.78
N ALA A 160 -3.51 -0.73 11.22
CA ALA A 160 -4.63 -1.47 11.81
C ALA A 160 -4.38 -2.98 11.85
N LEU A 161 -3.74 -3.56 10.83
CA LEU A 161 -3.34 -4.97 10.83
C LEU A 161 -2.32 -5.28 11.93
N LEU A 162 -1.36 -4.38 12.16
CA LEU A 162 -0.35 -4.51 13.22
C LEU A 162 -0.96 -4.40 14.61
N GLU A 163 -1.98 -3.55 14.79
CA GLU A 163 -2.70 -3.42 16.06
C GLU A 163 -3.63 -4.61 16.37
N SER A 164 -3.83 -5.51 15.40
CA SER A 164 -4.67 -6.68 15.57
C SER A 164 -3.94 -7.82 16.29
N ASN A 165 -4.59 -8.42 17.29
CA ASN A 165 -4.12 -9.63 17.96
C ASN A 165 -4.38 -10.93 17.15
N ASN A 166 -4.80 -10.81 15.88
CA ASN A 166 -5.11 -11.95 15.03
C ASN A 166 -3.88 -12.38 14.22
N ASP A 167 -3.47 -13.65 14.33
CA ASP A 167 -2.35 -14.23 13.59
C ASP A 167 -2.50 -14.07 12.06
N HIS A 168 -3.73 -14.12 11.55
CA HIS A 168 -3.99 -13.89 10.14
C HIS A 168 -3.66 -12.46 9.72
N CYS A 169 -4.06 -11.46 10.51
CA CYS A 169 -3.70 -10.06 10.28
C CYS A 169 -2.17 -9.88 10.32
N LYS A 170 -1.48 -10.55 11.26
CA LYS A 170 -0.02 -10.51 11.35
C LYS A 170 0.65 -11.06 10.08
N ARG A 171 0.16 -12.18 9.53
CA ARG A 171 0.66 -12.72 8.24
C ARG A 171 0.41 -11.78 7.06
N LEU A 172 -0.76 -11.15 7.00
CA LEU A 172 -1.05 -10.13 5.98
C LEU A 172 -0.12 -8.92 6.13
N ALA A 173 0.11 -8.44 7.36
CA ALA A 173 0.99 -7.32 7.67
C ALA A 173 2.43 -7.58 7.22
N VAL A 174 2.98 -8.78 7.48
CA VAL A 174 4.34 -9.17 7.03
C VAL A 174 4.46 -9.04 5.50
N LYS A 175 3.50 -9.58 4.75
CA LYS A 175 3.51 -9.52 3.28
C LYS A 175 3.35 -8.10 2.75
N LEU A 176 2.48 -7.31 3.38
CA LEU A 176 2.26 -5.93 2.99
C LEU A 176 3.49 -5.06 3.27
N LEU A 177 4.19 -5.28 4.39
CA LEU A 177 5.47 -4.63 4.70
C LEU A 177 6.54 -4.95 3.66
N ASP A 178 6.66 -6.22 3.25
CA ASP A 178 7.61 -6.65 2.22
C ASP A 178 7.38 -5.94 0.86
N ILE A 179 6.11 -5.69 0.53
CA ILE A 179 5.66 -4.95 -0.65
C ILE A 179 5.94 -3.45 -0.51
N ILE A 180 5.55 -2.83 0.60
CA ILE A 180 5.68 -1.38 0.82
C ILE A 180 7.15 -0.96 0.79
N TYR A 181 8.03 -1.72 1.46
CA TYR A 181 9.47 -1.45 1.50
C TYR A 181 10.26 -2.15 0.39
N ARG A 182 9.61 -2.45 -0.74
CA ARG A 182 10.30 -2.96 -1.93
C ARG A 182 11.10 -1.84 -2.58
N LEU A 183 12.37 -2.15 -2.89
CA LEU A 183 13.32 -1.21 -3.47
C LEU A 183 13.41 -1.39 -4.99
N GLU A 184 13.48 -0.27 -5.69
CA GLU A 184 13.78 -0.19 -7.11
C GLU A 184 15.16 0.42 -7.30
N PHE A 185 15.96 -0.20 -8.17
CA PHE A 185 17.31 0.23 -8.47
C PHE A 185 17.36 0.73 -9.90
N HIS A 186 17.75 1.99 -10.06
CA HIS A 186 17.83 2.65 -11.35
C HIS A 186 19.29 3.02 -11.65
N GLN A 187 19.65 2.97 -12.91
CA GLN A 187 20.88 3.57 -13.41
C GLN A 187 20.50 4.88 -14.08
N SER A 188 21.06 5.98 -13.58
CA SER A 188 20.94 7.28 -14.22
C SER A 188 22.22 7.55 -15.01
N GLU A 189 22.09 7.80 -16.31
CA GLU A 189 23.18 8.28 -17.15
C GLU A 189 23.21 9.81 -17.03
N HIS A 190 24.15 10.34 -16.25
CA HIS A 190 24.42 11.78 -16.19
C HIS A 190 25.64 12.14 -17.04
N GLU A 191 25.71 13.39 -17.52
CA GLU A 191 26.86 13.90 -18.29
C GLU A 191 28.21 13.72 -17.56
N PHE A 192 28.19 13.54 -16.24
CA PHE A 192 29.36 13.36 -15.38
C PHE A 192 29.57 11.93 -14.82
N GLY A 193 28.79 10.95 -15.29
CA GLY A 193 28.97 9.53 -14.94
C GLY A 193 27.66 8.78 -14.66
N ASN A 194 27.79 7.46 -14.45
CA ASN A 194 26.67 6.60 -14.08
C ASN A 194 26.47 6.63 -12.57
N GLU A 195 25.33 7.14 -12.10
CA GLU A 195 24.93 7.06 -10.70
C GLU A 195 23.88 5.96 -10.52
N LYS A 196 24.12 5.07 -9.54
CA LYS A 196 23.12 4.08 -9.14
C LYS A 196 22.22 4.71 -8.09
N GLU A 197 20.94 4.78 -8.38
CA GLU A 197 19.96 5.31 -7.45
C GLU A 197 19.07 4.20 -6.91
N VAL A 198 18.76 4.26 -5.63
CA VAL A 198 17.74 3.41 -5.00
C VAL A 198 16.55 4.25 -4.61
N ARG A 199 15.36 3.75 -4.92
CA ARG A 199 14.08 4.41 -4.64
C ARG A 199 13.07 3.41 -4.06
N LEU A 200 12.13 3.92 -3.28
CA LEU A 200 10.86 3.25 -3.03
C LEU A 200 9.89 3.57 -4.16
N ARG A 201 8.80 2.80 -4.27
CA ARG A 201 7.79 2.96 -5.33
C ARG A 201 6.92 4.20 -5.20
N PHE A 202 7.03 4.93 -4.11
CA PHE A 202 6.29 6.15 -3.84
C PHE A 202 7.24 7.20 -3.27
N ARG A 203 6.78 8.44 -3.18
CA ARG A 203 7.62 9.57 -2.79
C ARG A 203 8.11 9.42 -1.35
N HIS A 204 9.27 9.99 -1.08
CA HIS A 204 9.89 10.00 0.25
C HIS A 204 8.94 10.49 1.35
N TRP A 205 8.22 11.57 1.12
CA TRP A 205 7.25 12.11 2.09
C TRP A 205 6.18 11.09 2.49
N ASP A 206 5.66 10.36 1.52
CA ASP A 206 4.66 9.31 1.75
C ASP A 206 5.29 8.13 2.51
N ALA A 207 6.56 7.80 2.20
CA ALA A 207 7.32 6.77 2.90
C ALA A 207 7.62 7.11 4.36
N ARG A 208 7.95 8.36 4.65
CA ARG A 208 8.18 8.84 6.02
C ARG A 208 6.92 8.69 6.86
N LYS A 209 5.77 9.12 6.34
CA LYS A 209 4.47 8.93 7.02
C LYS A 209 4.16 7.47 7.33
N VAL A 210 4.41 6.58 6.36
CA VAL A 210 4.21 5.13 6.58
C VAL A 210 5.16 4.64 7.67
N THR A 211 6.43 4.99 7.60
CA THR A 211 7.47 4.60 8.57
C THR A 211 7.10 5.04 9.98
N GLU A 212 6.72 6.31 10.16
CA GLU A 212 6.26 6.87 11.43
C GLU A 212 5.05 6.10 12.00
N ALA A 213 4.12 5.66 11.13
CA ALA A 213 2.93 4.93 11.55
C ALA A 213 3.19 3.47 11.94
N VAL A 214 4.20 2.82 11.36
CA VAL A 214 4.34 1.34 11.41
C VAL A 214 5.64 0.82 12.00
N ALA A 215 6.75 1.56 12.00
CA ALA A 215 8.07 1.01 12.29
C ALA A 215 8.17 0.38 13.69
N GLY A 216 7.74 1.12 14.72
CA GLY A 216 7.70 0.61 16.09
C GLY A 216 6.72 -0.55 16.24
N LYS A 217 5.52 -0.43 15.69
CA LYS A 217 4.47 -1.47 15.77
C LYS A 217 4.93 -2.78 15.11
N ALA A 218 5.57 -2.70 13.95
CA ALA A 218 6.10 -3.86 13.24
C ALA A 218 7.12 -4.62 14.09
N GLY A 219 8.06 -3.91 14.72
CA GLY A 219 9.02 -4.52 15.64
C GLY A 219 8.37 -5.17 16.86
N LYS A 220 7.39 -4.50 17.47
CA LYS A 220 6.67 -5.03 18.66
C LYS A 220 5.84 -6.27 18.32
N GLU A 221 5.14 -6.23 17.19
CA GLU A 221 4.07 -7.19 16.90
C GLU A 221 4.49 -8.37 16.03
N LEU A 222 5.51 -8.17 15.18
CA LEU A 222 6.01 -9.16 14.22
C LEU A 222 7.45 -9.62 14.55
N GLY A 223 8.18 -8.86 15.37
CA GLY A 223 9.48 -9.24 15.90
C GLY A 223 10.51 -9.60 14.84
N ILE A 224 11.19 -10.74 15.03
CA ILE A 224 12.34 -11.13 14.22
C ILE A 224 12.02 -11.34 12.72
N GLU A 225 10.78 -11.68 12.39
CA GLU A 225 10.38 -11.94 11.01
C GLU A 225 10.49 -10.69 10.14
N VAL A 226 9.88 -9.57 10.58
CA VAL A 226 9.98 -8.29 9.84
C VAL A 226 11.39 -7.72 9.89
N ILE A 227 12.09 -7.88 11.02
CA ILE A 227 13.45 -7.39 11.18
C ILE A 227 14.38 -8.00 10.13
N LYS A 228 14.25 -9.30 9.84
CA LYS A 228 15.03 -9.97 8.80
C LYS A 228 14.70 -9.46 7.40
N ILE A 229 13.43 -9.15 7.12
CA ILE A 229 13.01 -8.55 5.84
C ILE A 229 13.71 -7.18 5.66
N LEU A 230 13.61 -6.32 6.67
CA LEU A 230 14.18 -4.98 6.65
C LEU A 230 15.72 -5.01 6.60
N GLN A 231 16.36 -5.92 7.35
CA GLN A 231 17.80 -6.15 7.27
C GLN A 231 18.21 -6.54 5.84
N ALA A 232 17.52 -7.49 5.21
CA ALA A 232 17.82 -7.90 3.85
C ALA A 232 17.65 -6.74 2.85
N ARG A 233 16.67 -5.85 3.06
CA ARG A 233 16.54 -4.62 2.26
C ARG A 233 17.73 -3.70 2.47
N LEU A 234 18.12 -3.43 3.71
CA LEU A 234 19.28 -2.58 4.03
C LEU A 234 20.58 -3.15 3.46
N GLU A 235 20.83 -4.45 3.61
CA GLU A 235 21.99 -5.13 3.02
C GLU A 235 22.01 -5.02 1.50
N SER A 236 20.85 -5.11 0.84
CA SER A 236 20.75 -4.95 -0.61
C SER A 236 21.09 -3.54 -1.08
N VAL A 237 20.72 -2.51 -0.29
CA VAL A 237 21.08 -1.11 -0.53
C VAL A 237 22.59 -0.94 -0.46
N LEU A 238 23.21 -1.42 0.62
CA LEU A 238 24.65 -1.29 0.85
C LEU A 238 25.45 -1.99 -0.26
N ALA A 239 25.08 -3.22 -0.59
CA ALA A 239 25.78 -4.02 -1.58
C ALA A 239 25.68 -3.44 -3.00
N LYS A 240 24.50 -2.94 -3.41
CA LYS A 240 24.32 -2.45 -4.79
C LYS A 240 24.93 -1.08 -5.03
N LEU A 241 25.09 -0.28 -4.00
CA LEU A 241 25.58 1.09 -4.07
C LEU A 241 27.08 1.21 -3.77
N ASP A 242 27.75 0.08 -3.55
CA ASP A 242 29.19 0.02 -3.24
C ASP A 242 29.57 0.89 -2.02
N ASN A 243 28.62 1.01 -1.07
CA ASN A 243 28.67 1.93 0.06
C ASN A 243 29.45 1.39 1.26
N ASP A 244 30.09 0.22 1.14
CA ASP A 244 30.86 -0.46 2.19
C ASP A 244 32.10 0.33 2.67
N ARG A 245 32.41 1.50 2.09
CA ARG A 245 33.64 2.25 2.37
C ARG A 245 33.49 3.50 3.24
N TRP A 246 32.29 4.04 3.51
CA TRP A 246 32.21 5.43 4.03
C TRP A 246 31.01 5.77 4.94
N THR A 247 30.62 4.94 5.92
CA THR A 247 29.50 5.28 6.83
C THR A 247 29.64 6.63 7.55
N SER A 248 30.86 7.13 7.73
CA SER A 248 31.17 8.46 8.30
C SER A 248 30.92 9.66 7.38
N ILE A 249 30.72 9.46 6.08
CA ILE A 249 30.41 10.55 5.12
C ILE A 249 28.88 10.78 5.04
N TRP A 250 28.07 9.79 5.40
CA TRP A 250 26.63 9.79 5.12
C TRP A 250 25.74 10.30 6.25
N ARG A 251 26.23 10.38 7.49
CA ARG A 251 25.55 11.03 8.63
C ARG A 251 26.57 11.76 9.51
N PRO A 252 26.77 13.08 9.31
CA PRO A 252 27.67 13.88 10.16
C PRO A 252 27.19 14.00 11.61
N ALA A 253 25.87 13.85 11.85
CA ALA A 253 25.26 13.94 13.17
C ALA A 253 24.22 12.82 13.40
N ILE A 254 24.11 12.41 14.67
CA ILE A 254 23.19 11.37 15.17
C ILE A 254 21.76 11.93 15.31
N GLU A 255 21.62 13.26 15.39
CA GLU A 255 20.36 13.99 15.54
C GLU A 255 19.82 14.50 14.19
N ASP A 256 18.49 14.67 14.11
CA ASP A 256 17.77 15.19 12.94
C ASP A 256 18.25 16.62 12.64
N HIS A 257 19.07 16.81 11.60
CA HIS A 257 19.69 18.09 11.26
C HIS A 257 19.49 18.41 9.78
N GLU A 258 19.31 19.70 9.44
CA GLU A 258 19.10 20.22 8.08
C GLU A 258 20.25 19.95 7.07
N GLN A 259 21.29 19.23 7.48
CA GLN A 259 22.47 18.89 6.67
C GLN A 259 22.47 17.44 6.14
N ASN A 260 21.42 16.63 6.39
CA ASN A 260 21.27 15.34 5.72
C ASN A 260 20.98 15.57 4.23
N HIS A 261 22.02 15.58 3.41
CA HIS A 261 21.92 15.87 1.98
C HIS A 261 21.16 14.76 1.21
N SER A 262 20.11 15.21 0.52
CA SER A 262 19.10 14.61 -0.36
C SER A 262 19.51 13.60 -1.45
N VAL A 263 20.48 12.71 -1.26
CA VAL A 263 21.02 11.89 -2.36
C VAL A 263 20.54 10.43 -2.34
N SER A 264 19.80 9.96 -1.33
CA SER A 264 18.87 8.82 -1.49
C SER A 264 17.98 8.61 -0.27
N ASP A 265 16.84 9.29 -0.30
CA ASP A 265 15.74 9.21 0.67
C ASP A 265 15.32 7.77 1.03
N ALA A 266 15.39 6.83 0.07
CA ALA A 266 15.03 5.44 0.32
C ALA A 266 15.98 4.72 1.28
N LYS A 267 17.28 5.06 1.28
CA LYS A 267 18.25 4.45 2.22
C LYS A 267 17.93 4.85 3.65
N GLU A 268 17.66 6.13 3.85
CA GLU A 268 17.33 6.71 5.14
C GLU A 268 16.05 6.08 5.69
N ILE A 269 15.00 6.02 4.88
CA ILE A 269 13.76 5.35 5.26
C ILE A 269 13.97 3.88 5.64
N ILE A 270 14.73 3.11 4.86
CA ILE A 270 15.00 1.69 5.16
C ILE A 270 15.81 1.54 6.45
N LEU A 271 16.78 2.41 6.68
CA LEU A 271 17.57 2.42 7.92
C LEU A 271 16.69 2.77 9.13
N GLU A 272 15.84 3.78 9.01
CA GLU A 272 14.93 4.23 10.07
C GLU A 272 13.94 3.16 10.45
N VAL A 273 13.21 2.60 9.48
CA VAL A 273 12.25 1.53 9.76
C VAL A 273 12.95 0.32 10.39
N PHE A 274 14.14 -0.05 9.90
CA PHE A 274 14.92 -1.15 10.46
C PHE A 274 15.32 -0.88 11.91
N ARG A 275 15.95 0.26 12.17
CA ARG A 275 16.40 0.68 13.51
C ARG A 275 15.22 0.68 14.48
N ASP A 276 14.14 1.35 14.13
CA ASP A 276 13.02 1.57 15.04
C ASP A 276 12.25 0.26 15.29
N SER A 277 12.16 -0.63 14.29
CA SER A 277 11.64 -1.99 14.49
C SER A 277 12.54 -2.84 15.39
N VAL A 278 13.87 -2.76 15.25
CA VAL A 278 14.80 -3.51 16.12
C VAL A 278 14.71 -3.01 17.56
N LEU A 279 14.72 -1.69 17.78
CA LEU A 279 14.59 -1.11 19.12
C LEU A 279 13.27 -1.52 19.78
N ALA A 280 12.16 -1.44 19.04
CA ALA A 280 10.86 -1.89 19.48
C ALA A 280 10.83 -3.38 19.87
N TYR A 281 11.47 -4.25 19.08
CA TYR A 281 11.54 -5.68 19.37
C TYR A 281 12.39 -5.97 20.63
N ILE A 282 13.51 -5.27 20.81
CA ILE A 282 14.33 -5.38 22.02
C ILE A 282 13.53 -4.96 23.26
N GLU A 283 12.76 -3.87 23.16
CA GLU A 283 11.92 -3.37 24.26
C GLU A 283 10.91 -4.41 24.74
N VAL A 284 10.24 -5.13 23.82
CA VAL A 284 9.19 -6.10 24.17
C VAL A 284 9.69 -7.53 24.36
N SER A 285 10.91 -7.84 23.92
CA SER A 285 11.45 -9.21 23.92
C SER A 285 12.99 -9.22 24.07
N PRO A 286 13.54 -8.73 25.21
CA PRO A 286 14.98 -8.56 25.38
C PRO A 286 15.76 -9.89 25.37
N GLU A 287 15.23 -10.96 25.96
CA GLU A 287 15.90 -12.27 25.95
C GLU A 287 15.91 -12.89 24.56
N ALA A 288 14.78 -12.81 23.83
CA ALA A 288 14.66 -13.39 22.49
C ALA A 288 15.46 -12.60 21.44
N SER A 289 15.60 -11.29 21.62
CA SER A 289 16.37 -10.42 20.73
C SER A 289 17.88 -10.52 20.92
N ARG A 290 18.35 -10.94 22.10
CA ARG A 290 19.79 -10.99 22.44
C ARG A 290 20.64 -11.72 21.41
N ALA A 291 20.24 -12.92 21.01
CA ALA A 291 21.01 -13.71 20.05
C ALA A 291 21.17 -12.99 18.71
N TYR A 292 20.10 -12.35 18.25
CA TYR A 292 20.09 -11.56 17.02
C TYR A 292 20.97 -10.30 17.13
N VAL A 293 20.88 -9.57 18.24
CA VAL A 293 21.72 -8.37 18.47
C VAL A 293 23.21 -8.75 18.56
N GLU A 294 23.54 -9.85 19.24
CA GLU A 294 24.92 -10.35 19.28
C GLU A 294 25.44 -10.72 17.88
N GLU A 295 24.60 -11.32 17.04
CA GLU A 295 24.93 -11.61 15.64
C GLU A 295 25.19 -10.33 14.83
N LEU A 296 24.30 -9.35 14.95
CA LEU A 296 24.42 -8.04 14.30
C LEU A 296 25.72 -7.32 14.66
N LEU A 297 26.12 -7.34 15.93
CA LEU A 297 27.37 -6.71 16.43
C LEU A 297 28.64 -7.46 16.00
N ARG A 298 28.56 -8.78 15.82
CA ARG A 298 29.68 -9.62 15.37
C ARG A 298 29.94 -9.53 13.87
N CYS A 299 28.91 -9.23 13.08
CA CYS A 299 29.05 -9.12 11.64
C CYS A 299 29.86 -7.86 11.28
N LYS A 300 31.09 -8.06 10.75
CA LYS A 300 32.02 -6.98 10.35
C LYS A 300 31.46 -6.06 9.26
N LYS A 301 30.45 -6.49 8.49
CA LYS A 301 29.76 -5.64 7.51
C LYS A 301 28.80 -4.65 8.18
N SER A 302 28.11 -5.07 9.24
CA SER A 302 27.17 -4.24 10.01
C SER A 302 27.82 -3.40 11.11
N GLN A 303 29.09 -3.63 11.46
CA GLN A 303 29.85 -2.74 12.36
C GLN A 303 29.96 -1.31 11.80
N SER A 304 29.89 -1.12 10.48
CA SER A 304 29.80 0.21 9.87
C SER A 304 28.45 0.89 10.13
N CYS A 305 27.36 0.13 10.29
CA CYS A 305 26.00 0.61 10.58
C CYS A 305 25.67 0.70 12.08
N LEU A 306 26.36 -0.07 12.93
CA LEU A 306 26.10 -0.18 14.38
C LEU A 306 27.10 0.59 15.25
N GLN A 307 28.14 1.21 14.68
CA GLN A 307 29.00 2.17 15.39
C GLN A 307 28.36 3.56 15.57
N ILE A 308 27.03 3.60 15.69
CA ILE A 308 26.25 4.79 15.99
C ILE A 308 25.74 4.62 17.42
N GLY A 309 26.66 4.74 18.37
CA GLY A 309 26.40 4.76 19.81
C GLY A 309 26.88 6.07 20.41
#